data_AF-E1R4T3-F1
#
_entry.id   AF-E1R4T3-F1
#
_cell.length_a   1.000
_cell.length_b   1.000
_cell.length_c   1.000
_cell.angle_alpha   90.00
_cell.angle_beta   90.00
_cell.angle_gamma   90.00
#
_symmetry.space_group_name_H-M   'P 1'
#
loop_
_entity.id
_entity.type
_entity.pdbx_description
1 polymer ?
#
loop_
_entity_poly.entity_id
_entity_poly.type
_entity_poly.pdbx_seq_one_letter_code
_entity_poly.pdbx_strand_id
1 'polypeptide(L)'
;MKNGVIAAFLLITIVDLSAQNLPKDLEAAVTIAQVGSTPLLIETMIDYRGIQQNQLDEAYKKRDQIIVDLNEVKASRRHRAVWSGVMVAVTALCAGSYFYLHDLGNDAYDDYMDATISEDATEYRDTYERYDLMSYTGLGLAGVGAITSIVLFAKIPSQKDLQVQRTTIEGEIQRLEGALE
;
A
#
# COMPACT_ATOMS: atom_id res chain seq x y z
N MET A 1 45.90 13.40 -34.74
CA MET A 1 45.43 13.04 -36.11
C MET A 1 44.97 11.59 -36.10
N LYS A 2 43.66 11.32 -35.88
CA LYS A 2 43.06 9.97 -36.02
C LYS A 2 41.51 9.95 -35.92
N ASN A 3 40.80 10.95 -36.44
CA ASN A 3 39.31 10.97 -36.44
C ASN A 3 38.68 10.99 -37.85
N GLY A 4 39.43 10.59 -38.89
CA GLY A 4 38.99 10.75 -40.28
C GLY A 4 38.40 9.51 -40.97
N VAL A 5 38.28 8.36 -40.30
CA VAL A 5 37.98 7.08 -41.00
C VAL A 5 36.62 6.46 -40.65
N ILE A 6 35.96 6.87 -39.57
CA ILE A 6 34.67 6.26 -39.18
C ILE A 6 33.47 6.88 -39.92
N ALA A 7 33.60 8.11 -40.45
CA ALA A 7 32.55 8.75 -41.23
C ALA A 7 32.32 8.12 -42.62
N ALA A 8 33.28 7.33 -43.14
CA ALA A 8 33.16 6.67 -44.44
C ALA A 8 32.43 5.31 -44.37
N PHE A 9 32.23 4.75 -43.17
CA PHE A 9 31.58 3.43 -43.01
C PHE A 9 30.05 3.50 -42.86
N LEU A 10 29.49 4.70 -42.63
CA LEU A 10 28.04 4.91 -42.46
C LEU A 10 27.33 5.35 -43.74
N LEU A 11 28.08 5.58 -44.83
CA LEU A 11 27.55 6.03 -46.12
C LEU A 11 27.33 4.89 -47.13
N ILE A 12 27.69 3.64 -46.78
CA ILE A 12 27.56 2.48 -47.68
C ILE A 12 26.34 1.60 -47.33
N THR A 13 25.69 1.79 -46.19
CA THR A 13 24.49 1.02 -45.79
C THR A 13 23.15 1.71 -46.08
N ILE A 14 23.12 2.80 -46.85
CA ILE A 14 21.86 3.46 -47.29
C ILE A 14 21.52 3.11 -48.75
N VAL A 15 22.23 2.16 -49.36
CA VAL A 15 21.89 1.63 -50.70
C VAL A 15 21.52 0.16 -50.61
N ASP A 16 20.50 -0.18 -49.80
CA ASP A 16 19.71 -1.40 -50.05
C ASP A 16 18.34 -1.40 -49.36
N LEU A 17 17.58 -0.31 -49.48
CA LEU A 17 16.18 -0.23 -49.07
C LEU A 17 15.27 0.24 -50.22
N SER A 18 15.68 -0.03 -51.46
CA SER A 18 14.91 0.28 -52.68
C SER A 18 13.82 -0.75 -53.01
N ALA A 19 13.37 -1.57 -52.05
CA ALA A 19 12.34 -2.56 -52.34
C ALA A 19 11.56 -2.99 -51.10
N GLN A 20 10.64 -2.14 -50.63
CA GLN A 20 9.31 -2.59 -50.18
C GLN A 20 8.42 -1.40 -49.78
N ASN A 21 7.42 -1.13 -50.62
CA ASN A 21 6.16 -0.41 -50.34
C ASN A 21 6.17 0.59 -49.18
N LEU A 22 6.83 1.73 -49.37
CA LEU A 22 6.49 2.92 -48.60
C LEU A 22 5.18 3.53 -49.12
N PRO A 23 4.29 4.00 -48.24
CA PRO A 23 3.12 4.78 -48.64
C PRO A 23 3.57 6.06 -49.35
N LYS A 24 2.83 6.48 -50.38
CA LYS A 24 3.15 7.63 -51.26
C LYS A 24 3.35 8.95 -50.50
N ASP A 25 2.90 9.01 -49.25
CA ASP A 25 3.00 10.18 -48.38
C ASP A 25 4.43 10.37 -47.81
N LEU A 26 5.29 9.34 -47.87
CA LEU A 26 6.70 9.42 -47.44
C LEU A 26 7.70 9.76 -48.58
N GLU A 27 7.32 9.64 -49.86
CA GLU A 27 8.20 10.04 -50.99
C GLU A 27 8.52 11.55 -50.97
N ALA A 28 7.57 12.36 -50.49
CA ALA A 28 7.79 13.80 -50.31
C ALA A 28 8.79 14.10 -49.18
N ALA A 29 8.81 13.31 -48.11
CA ALA A 29 9.71 13.51 -46.98
C ALA A 29 11.16 13.10 -47.31
N VAL A 30 11.34 12.05 -48.10
CA VAL A 30 12.68 11.58 -48.52
C VAL A 30 13.34 12.56 -49.51
N THR A 31 12.54 13.24 -50.33
CA THR A 31 13.08 14.25 -51.27
C THR A 31 13.56 15.52 -50.55
N ILE A 32 13.01 15.85 -49.38
CA ILE A 32 13.45 16.99 -48.55
C ILE A 32 14.75 16.67 -47.78
N ALA A 33 15.01 15.40 -47.48
CA ALA A 33 16.24 14.98 -46.80
C ALA A 33 17.52 15.08 -47.68
N GLN A 34 17.38 15.17 -49.01
CA GLN A 34 18.51 15.34 -49.93
C GLN A 34 18.96 16.80 -50.10
N VAL A 35 18.20 17.78 -49.60
CA VAL A 35 18.55 19.20 -49.68
C VAL A 35 18.89 19.73 -48.28
N GLY A 36 20.13 19.51 -47.85
CA GLY A 36 20.82 20.40 -46.91
C GLY A 36 20.28 20.56 -45.48
N SER A 37 19.57 19.57 -44.92
CA SER A 37 18.98 19.65 -43.57
C SER A 37 19.44 18.55 -42.60
N THR A 38 20.64 18.01 -42.80
CA THR A 38 21.25 17.02 -41.90
C THR A 38 21.51 17.49 -40.46
N PRO A 39 21.81 18.78 -40.13
CA PRO A 39 21.99 19.15 -38.73
C PRO A 39 20.66 19.27 -37.95
N LEU A 40 19.56 19.66 -38.61
CA LEU A 40 18.27 19.92 -37.94
C LEU A 40 17.53 18.63 -37.51
N LEU A 41 17.67 17.55 -38.30
CA LEU A 41 17.11 16.24 -37.95
C LEU A 41 17.93 15.52 -36.87
N ILE A 42 19.24 15.77 -36.80
CA ILE A 42 20.11 15.20 -35.76
C ILE A 42 19.86 15.91 -34.42
N GLU A 43 19.72 17.24 -34.40
CA GLU A 43 19.38 17.99 -33.17
C GLU A 43 18.01 17.59 -32.61
N THR A 44 16.98 17.46 -33.45
CA THR A 44 15.64 17.07 -32.98
C THR A 44 15.60 15.61 -32.48
N MET A 45 16.37 14.69 -33.05
CA MET A 45 16.48 13.31 -32.53
C MET A 45 17.27 13.23 -31.21
N ILE A 46 18.32 14.06 -31.03
CA ILE A 46 19.07 14.13 -29.76
C ILE A 46 18.18 14.70 -28.64
N ASP A 47 17.39 15.73 -28.95
CA ASP A 47 16.47 16.34 -27.98
C ASP A 47 15.35 15.35 -27.60
N TYR A 48 14.82 14.59 -28.56
CA TYR A 48 13.79 13.58 -28.31
C TYR A 48 14.29 12.42 -27.44
N ARG A 49 15.52 11.92 -27.65
CA ARG A 49 16.13 10.91 -26.77
C ARG A 49 16.40 11.45 -25.37
N GLY A 50 16.84 12.70 -25.23
CA GLY A 50 17.02 13.34 -23.92
C GLY A 50 15.71 13.48 -23.14
N ILE A 51 14.62 13.84 -23.83
CA ILE A 51 13.27 13.91 -23.23
C ILE A 51 12.78 12.53 -22.79
N GLN A 52 12.97 11.48 -23.61
CA GLN A 52 12.56 10.12 -23.25
C GLN A 52 13.40 9.53 -22.10
N GLN A 53 14.72 9.77 -22.07
CA GLN A 53 15.55 9.34 -20.94
C GLN A 53 15.14 10.02 -19.62
N ASN A 54 14.85 11.32 -19.63
CA ASN A 54 14.35 12.02 -18.45
C ASN A 54 12.99 11.46 -17.97
N GLN A 55 12.09 11.13 -18.89
CA GLN A 55 10.81 10.48 -18.56
C GLN A 55 11.00 9.09 -17.96
N LEU A 56 11.97 8.32 -18.48
CA LEU A 56 12.32 7.00 -17.98
C LEU A 56 12.89 7.09 -16.55
N ASP A 57 13.84 7.99 -16.31
CA ASP A 57 14.42 8.23 -14.98
C ASP A 57 13.36 8.69 -13.96
N GLU A 58 12.42 9.52 -14.39
CA GLU A 58 11.30 9.95 -13.55
C GLU A 58 10.36 8.79 -13.21
N ALA A 59 10.07 7.90 -14.18
CA ALA A 59 9.28 6.70 -13.97
C ALA A 59 9.97 5.72 -13.02
N TYR A 60 11.29 5.54 -13.13
CA TYR A 60 12.09 4.74 -12.21
C TYR A 60 12.06 5.28 -10.77
N LYS A 61 12.20 6.60 -10.61
CA LYS A 61 12.05 7.26 -9.29
C LYS A 61 10.66 7.02 -8.69
N LYS A 62 9.60 7.16 -9.49
CA LYS A 62 8.22 6.91 -9.04
C LYS A 62 8.03 5.44 -8.62
N ARG A 63 8.59 4.50 -9.38
CA ARG A 63 8.56 3.07 -9.03
C ARG A 63 9.23 2.82 -7.67
N ASP A 64 10.43 3.36 -7.44
CA ASP A 64 11.14 3.15 -6.17
C ASP A 64 10.38 3.75 -4.99
N GLN A 65 9.77 4.93 -5.18
CA GLN A 65 8.96 5.57 -4.16
C GLN A 65 7.71 4.74 -3.81
N ILE A 66 7.02 4.18 -4.82
CA ILE A 66 5.89 3.26 -4.60
C ILE A 66 6.33 1.99 -3.87
N ILE A 67 7.53 1.46 -4.12
CA ILE A 67 8.06 0.28 -3.41
C ILE A 67 8.31 0.60 -1.94
N VAL A 68 8.87 1.77 -1.63
CA VAL A 68 9.05 2.25 -0.26
C VAL A 68 7.70 2.38 0.44
N ASP A 69 6.74 3.07 -0.19
CA ASP A 69 5.39 3.26 0.35
C ASP A 69 4.67 1.91 0.58
N LEU A 70 4.81 0.96 -0.34
CA LEU A 70 4.27 -0.40 -0.21
C LEU A 70 4.86 -1.14 1.01
N ASN A 71 6.16 -1.01 1.24
CA ASN A 71 6.83 -1.63 2.37
C ASN A 71 6.41 -0.98 3.70
N GLU A 72 6.27 0.35 3.74
CA GLU A 72 5.74 1.06 4.91
C GLU A 72 4.29 0.66 5.22
N VAL A 73 3.44 0.58 4.20
CA VAL A 73 2.04 0.17 4.37
C VAL A 73 1.94 -1.30 4.82
N LYS A 74 2.78 -2.20 4.29
CA LYS A 74 2.87 -3.59 4.76
C LYS A 74 3.31 -3.67 6.22
N ALA A 75 4.33 -2.92 6.62
CA ALA A 75 4.80 -2.87 8.00
C ALA A 75 3.72 -2.32 8.94
N SER A 76 3.08 -1.20 8.57
CA SER A 76 1.98 -0.60 9.33
C SER A 76 0.78 -1.54 9.45
N ARG A 77 0.42 -2.28 8.37
CA ARG A 77 -0.62 -3.31 8.41
C ARG A 77 -0.29 -4.42 9.38
N ARG A 78 0.92 -4.97 9.34
CA ARG A 78 1.33 -6.05 10.26
C ARG A 78 1.26 -5.58 11.71
N HIS A 79 1.76 -4.38 11.99
CA HIS A 79 1.71 -3.80 13.33
C HIS A 79 0.27 -3.61 13.82
N ARG A 80 -0.60 -3.02 13.00
CA ARG A 80 -2.02 -2.81 13.34
C ARG A 80 -2.80 -4.13 13.46
N ALA A 81 -2.50 -5.13 12.64
CA ALA A 81 -3.12 -6.45 12.74
C ALA A 81 -2.77 -7.14 14.06
N VAL A 82 -1.50 -7.04 14.50
CA VAL A 82 -1.07 -7.54 15.81
C VAL A 82 -1.83 -6.79 16.92
N TRP A 83 -1.89 -5.46 16.87
CA TRP A 83 -2.63 -4.68 17.88
C TRP A 83 -4.13 -4.97 17.88
N SER A 84 -4.76 -5.14 16.72
CA SER A 84 -6.16 -5.54 16.62
C SER A 84 -6.37 -6.92 17.26
N GLY A 85 -5.49 -7.89 17.00
CA GLY A 85 -5.54 -9.20 17.65
C GLY A 85 -5.40 -9.12 19.17
N VAL A 86 -4.47 -8.30 19.67
CA VAL A 86 -4.32 -8.04 21.11
C VAL A 86 -5.59 -7.44 21.70
N MET A 87 -6.20 -6.46 21.03
CA MET A 87 -7.45 -5.85 21.51
C MET A 87 -8.61 -6.85 21.53
N VAL A 88 -8.73 -7.72 20.53
CA VAL A 88 -9.73 -8.81 20.54
C VAL A 88 -9.52 -9.75 21.73
N ALA A 89 -8.27 -10.16 21.99
CA ALA A 89 -7.95 -11.02 23.12
C ALA A 89 -8.26 -10.34 24.46
N VAL A 90 -7.93 -9.06 24.62
CA VAL A 90 -8.26 -8.27 25.82
C VAL A 90 -9.77 -8.15 25.99
N THR A 91 -10.51 -7.83 24.93
CA THR A 91 -11.98 -7.80 24.98
C THR A 91 -12.57 -9.14 25.39
N ALA A 92 -12.06 -10.25 24.85
CA ALA A 92 -12.53 -11.59 25.21
C ALA A 92 -12.24 -11.92 26.68
N LEU A 93 -11.05 -11.56 27.19
CA LEU A 93 -10.70 -11.72 28.61
C LEU A 93 -11.58 -10.87 29.52
N CYS A 94 -11.81 -9.60 29.18
CA CYS A 94 -12.67 -8.71 29.96
C CYS A 94 -14.13 -9.19 29.96
N ALA A 95 -14.66 -9.63 28.81
CA ALA A 95 -15.99 -10.21 28.73
C ALA A 95 -16.09 -11.52 29.54
N GLY A 96 -15.09 -12.39 29.46
CA GLY A 96 -15.02 -13.60 30.28
C GLY A 96 -14.99 -13.30 31.77
N SER A 97 -14.19 -12.32 32.21
CA SER A 97 -14.16 -11.89 33.61
C SER A 97 -15.48 -11.28 34.07
N TYR A 98 -16.19 -10.55 33.19
CA TYR A 98 -17.53 -10.03 33.50
C TYR A 98 -18.50 -11.17 33.82
N PHE A 99 -18.60 -12.18 32.95
CA PHE A 99 -19.51 -13.30 33.19
C PHE A 99 -19.16 -14.06 34.48
N TYR A 100 -17.87 -14.30 34.72
CA TYR A 100 -17.42 -14.98 35.92
C TYR A 100 -17.73 -14.20 37.21
N LEU A 101 -17.44 -12.89 37.23
CA LEU A 101 -17.72 -12.04 38.39
C LEU A 101 -19.22 -11.81 38.61
N HIS A 102 -19.99 -11.75 37.53
CA HIS A 102 -21.44 -11.65 37.61
C HIS A 102 -22.05 -12.92 38.24
N ASP A 103 -21.51 -14.10 37.92
CA ASP A 103 -21.95 -15.37 38.50
C ASP A 103 -21.65 -15.41 40.02
N LEU A 104 -20.42 -15.06 40.41
CA LEU A 104 -20.04 -14.92 41.83
C LEU A 104 -20.86 -13.86 42.58
N GLY A 105 -21.24 -12.79 41.88
CA GLY A 105 -22.15 -11.77 42.42
C GLY A 105 -23.53 -12.36 42.71
N ASN A 106 -24.10 -13.13 41.78
CA ASN A 106 -25.40 -13.78 42.00
C ASN A 106 -25.35 -14.74 43.18
N ASP A 107 -24.30 -15.57 43.30
CA ASP A 107 -24.14 -16.48 44.43
C ASP A 107 -24.09 -15.72 45.77
N ALA A 108 -23.31 -14.63 45.84
CA ALA A 108 -23.23 -13.78 47.03
C ALA A 108 -24.56 -13.07 47.35
N TYR A 109 -25.36 -12.75 46.33
CA TYR A 109 -26.68 -12.17 46.50
C TYR A 109 -27.68 -13.18 47.08
N ASP A 110 -27.64 -14.42 46.60
CA ASP A 110 -28.46 -15.50 47.13
C ASP A 110 -28.11 -15.79 48.60
N ASP A 111 -26.80 -15.86 48.94
CA ASP A 111 -26.33 -15.99 50.33
C ASP A 111 -26.79 -14.83 51.22
N TYR A 112 -26.79 -13.60 50.69
CA TYR A 112 -27.33 -12.42 51.39
C TYR A 112 -28.84 -12.56 51.68
N MET A 113 -29.62 -13.10 50.73
CA MET A 113 -31.06 -13.30 50.88
C MET A 113 -31.41 -14.41 51.87
N ASP A 114 -30.56 -15.43 51.95
CA ASP A 114 -30.74 -16.58 52.86
C ASP A 114 -30.16 -16.34 54.27
N ALA A 115 -29.35 -15.29 54.45
CA ALA A 115 -28.76 -14.94 55.73
C ALA A 115 -29.83 -14.57 56.79
N THR A 116 -29.86 -15.33 57.88
CA THR A 116 -30.77 -15.08 59.02
C THR A 116 -30.14 -14.22 60.11
N ILE A 117 -28.80 -14.03 60.08
CA ILE A 117 -28.01 -13.23 61.03
C ILE A 117 -27.60 -11.92 60.34
N SER A 118 -27.74 -10.78 61.04
CA SER A 118 -27.52 -9.46 60.42
C SER A 118 -26.05 -9.18 60.06
N GLU A 119 -25.10 -9.76 60.79
CA GLU A 119 -23.67 -9.58 60.55
C GLU A 119 -23.26 -10.26 59.23
N ASP A 120 -23.64 -11.53 59.06
CA ASP A 120 -23.43 -12.31 57.82
C ASP A 120 -24.10 -11.63 56.61
N ALA A 121 -25.33 -11.13 56.78
CA ALA A 121 -26.04 -10.41 55.72
C ALA A 121 -25.28 -9.14 55.27
N THR A 122 -24.61 -8.45 56.19
CA THR A 122 -23.83 -7.25 55.85
C THR A 122 -22.58 -7.64 55.06
N GLU A 123 -21.90 -8.72 55.45
CA GLU A 123 -20.70 -9.22 54.76
C GLU A 123 -21.02 -9.72 53.33
N TYR A 124 -22.10 -10.50 53.15
CA TYR A 124 -22.51 -10.97 51.83
C TYR A 124 -22.94 -9.84 50.92
N ARG A 125 -23.64 -8.83 51.46
CA ARG A 125 -24.00 -7.62 50.70
C ARG A 125 -22.76 -6.87 50.22
N ASP A 126 -21.78 -6.62 51.09
CA ASP A 126 -20.53 -5.95 50.71
C ASP A 126 -19.77 -6.75 49.63
N THR A 127 -19.82 -8.08 49.71
CA THR A 127 -19.21 -8.98 48.73
C THR A 127 -19.92 -8.90 47.37
N TYR A 128 -21.25 -8.94 47.36
CA TYR A 128 -22.06 -8.72 46.16
C TYR A 128 -21.76 -7.36 45.51
N GLU A 129 -21.80 -6.26 46.27
CA GLU A 129 -21.55 -4.91 45.74
C GLU A 129 -20.14 -4.78 45.14
N ARG A 130 -19.15 -5.48 45.71
CA ARG A 130 -17.79 -5.55 45.12
C ARG A 130 -17.76 -6.31 43.80
N TYR A 131 -18.37 -7.50 43.73
CA TYR A 131 -18.39 -8.28 42.49
C TYR A 131 -19.19 -7.57 41.39
N ASP A 132 -20.30 -6.94 41.74
CA ASP A 132 -21.11 -6.16 40.82
C ASP A 132 -20.30 -4.99 40.22
N LEU A 133 -19.62 -4.20 41.06
CA LEU A 133 -18.75 -3.11 40.62
C LEU A 133 -17.60 -3.60 39.73
N MET A 134 -16.94 -4.72 40.09
CA MET A 134 -15.87 -5.31 39.28
C MET A 134 -16.40 -5.85 37.94
N SER A 135 -17.61 -6.39 37.92
CA SER A 135 -18.23 -6.89 36.69
C SER A 135 -18.50 -5.73 35.72
N TYR A 136 -19.12 -4.64 36.17
CA TYR A 136 -19.44 -3.49 35.32
C TYR A 136 -18.18 -2.79 34.78
N THR A 137 -17.13 -2.70 35.59
CA THR A 137 -15.83 -2.18 35.12
C THR A 137 -15.20 -3.10 34.07
N GLY A 138 -15.26 -4.42 34.26
CA GLY A 138 -14.85 -5.40 33.24
C GLY A 138 -15.61 -5.25 31.93
N LEU A 139 -16.95 -5.11 31.99
CA LEU A 139 -17.80 -4.91 30.83
C LEU A 139 -17.48 -3.58 30.10
N GLY A 140 -17.26 -2.51 30.85
CA GLY A 140 -16.87 -1.20 30.31
C GLY A 140 -15.55 -1.27 29.52
N LEU A 141 -14.54 -1.93 30.08
CA LEU A 141 -13.25 -2.14 29.40
C LEU A 141 -13.39 -3.03 28.16
N ALA A 142 -14.22 -4.08 28.22
CA ALA A 142 -14.51 -4.92 27.07
C ALA A 142 -15.11 -4.12 25.91
N GLY A 143 -16.07 -3.23 26.20
CA GLY A 143 -16.71 -2.35 25.24
C GLY A 143 -15.72 -1.39 24.56
N VAL A 144 -14.85 -0.74 25.34
CA VAL A 144 -13.80 0.15 24.80
C VAL A 144 -12.82 -0.62 23.90
N GLY A 145 -12.41 -1.83 24.32
CA GLY A 145 -11.55 -2.69 23.51
C GLY A 145 -12.19 -3.10 22.19
N ALA A 146 -13.48 -3.44 22.19
CA ALA A 146 -14.23 -3.83 20.99
C ALA A 146 -14.30 -2.68 19.98
N ILE A 147 -14.68 -1.48 20.44
CA ILE A 147 -14.76 -0.26 19.60
C ILE A 147 -13.37 0.05 19.02
N THR A 148 -12.33 0.00 19.83
CA THR A 148 -10.96 0.27 19.39
C THR A 148 -10.49 -0.71 18.32
N SER A 149 -10.81 -2.00 18.48
CA SER A 149 -10.49 -3.03 17.48
C SER A 149 -11.17 -2.76 16.14
N ILE A 150 -12.47 -2.42 16.15
CA ILE A 150 -13.24 -2.10 14.94
C ILE A 150 -12.62 -0.87 14.24
N VAL A 151 -12.29 0.19 14.98
CA VAL A 151 -11.69 1.40 14.41
C VAL A 151 -10.31 1.13 13.80
N LEU A 152 -9.49 0.31 14.47
CA LEU A 152 -8.17 -0.09 13.94
C LEU A 152 -8.31 -0.92 12.65
N PHE A 153 -9.33 -1.77 12.58
CA PHE A 153 -9.60 -2.60 11.40
C PHE A 153 -10.14 -1.77 10.22
N ALA A 154 -11.05 -0.83 10.48
CA ALA A 154 -11.65 0.02 9.46
C ALA A 154 -10.63 0.99 8.82
N LYS A 155 -9.61 1.42 9.56
CA LYS A 155 -8.55 2.33 9.05
C LYS A 155 -7.43 1.61 8.29
N ILE A 156 -7.59 0.36 7.88
CA ILE A 156 -6.57 -0.38 7.12
C ILE A 156 -6.65 0.05 5.63
N PRO A 157 -5.65 0.79 5.09
CA PRO A 157 -5.64 1.13 3.67
C PRO A 157 -5.54 -0.14 2.82
N SER A 158 -6.26 -0.20 1.70
CA SER A 158 -6.32 -1.35 0.80
C SER A 158 -4.99 -1.60 0.10
N GLN A 159 -4.38 -2.79 0.28
CA GLN A 159 -3.20 -3.21 -0.48
C GLN A 159 -3.46 -3.31 -1.98
N LYS A 160 -4.73 -3.50 -2.36
CA LYS A 160 -5.13 -3.66 -3.75
C LYS A 160 -4.86 -2.39 -4.56
N ASP A 161 -5.12 -1.22 -3.98
CA ASP A 161 -4.99 0.05 -4.70
C ASP A 161 -3.52 0.38 -4.98
N LEU A 162 -2.62 0.09 -4.03
CA LEU A 162 -1.18 0.28 -4.21
C LEU A 162 -0.55 -0.76 -5.15
N GLN A 163 -1.08 -1.99 -5.18
CA GLN A 163 -0.65 -2.99 -6.16
C GLN A 163 -1.08 -2.61 -7.57
N VAL A 164 -2.30 -2.09 -7.76
CA VAL A 164 -2.77 -1.62 -9.06
C VAL A 164 -1.89 -0.47 -9.56
N GLN A 165 -1.57 0.50 -8.71
CA GLN A 165 -0.66 1.61 -9.08
C GLN A 165 0.72 1.11 -9.51
N ARG A 166 1.30 0.14 -8.78
CA ARG A 166 2.57 -0.46 -9.17
C ARG A 166 2.51 -1.11 -10.55
N THR A 167 1.49 -1.93 -10.82
CA THR A 167 1.34 -2.63 -12.10
C THR A 167 1.16 -1.63 -13.26
N THR A 168 0.44 -0.53 -13.05
CA THR A 168 0.29 0.53 -14.05
C THR A 168 1.64 1.17 -14.39
N ILE A 169 2.45 1.54 -13.39
CA ILE A 169 3.77 2.16 -13.63
C ILE A 169 4.74 1.17 -14.30
N GLU A 170 4.73 -0.11 -13.93
CA GLU A 170 5.56 -1.13 -14.59
C GLU A 170 5.23 -1.26 -16.09
N GLY A 171 3.95 -1.13 -16.46
CA GLY A 171 3.54 -1.08 -17.86
C GLY A 171 3.97 0.19 -18.60
N GLU A 172 4.01 1.34 -17.92
CA GLU A 172 4.54 2.59 -18.49
C GLU A 172 6.04 2.53 -18.74
N ILE A 173 6.81 1.94 -17.81
CA ILE A 173 8.27 1.76 -17.97
C ILE A 173 8.57 0.86 -19.17
N GLN A 174 7.90 -0.29 -19.30
CA GLN A 174 8.10 -1.19 -20.45
C GLN A 174 7.81 -0.51 -21.79
N ARG A 175 6.80 0.36 -21.84
CA ARG A 175 6.49 1.13 -23.05
C ARG A 175 7.58 2.14 -23.40
N LEU A 176 8.13 2.81 -22.39
CA LEU A 176 9.20 3.80 -22.59
C LEU A 176 10.52 3.13 -23.00
N GLU A 177 10.86 1.97 -22.43
CA GLU A 177 12.04 1.18 -22.82
C GLU A 177 11.93 0.69 -24.27
N GLY A 178 10.78 0.14 -24.66
CA GLY A 178 10.54 -0.31 -26.03
C GLY A 178 10.47 0.83 -27.06
N ALA A 179 10.32 2.08 -26.63
CA ALA A 179 10.38 3.25 -27.51
C ALA A 179 11.80 3.83 -27.68
N LEU A 180 12.73 3.40 -26.82
CA LEU A 180 14.15 3.83 -26.82
C LEU A 180 15.07 2.88 -27.59
N GLU A 181 14.69 1.61 -27.73
CA GLU A 181 15.34 0.58 -28.58
C GLU A 181 15.12 0.84 -30.08
#